data_AF-A0A9X3TTN0-F1
#
_entry.id   AF-A0A9X3TTN0-F1
#
_cell.length_a   1.000
_cell.length_b   1.000
_cell.length_c   1.000
_cell.angle_alpha   90.00
_cell.angle_beta   90.00
_cell.angle_gamma   90.00
#
_symmetry.space_group_name_H-M   'P 1'
#
loop_
_entity.id
_entity.type
_entity.pdbx_description
1 polymer ?
#
loop_
_entity_poly.entity_id
_entity_poly.type
_entity_poly.pdbx_seq_one_letter_code
_entity_poly.pdbx_strand_id
1 'polypeptide(L)'
;MRIGIIGAMDEEIALYLEAMTGTVSTEKAGIVYHEGEMEGTSVVLCKSGVGKVNAAVTTQMLIDQFKVDRVIFTGVAGAVHPDLNIGDIVVSTDCVQHDIDVTALGFAPGQIPYIEQWVWQADPALRELAIAAGKDLEDGVQVASGRILSGDQFVASREKVKWLREQFDAHCTEMEGAAVAQVCAMNGVPFVIVRSMSDKADGSAHVNFAEFTQLASRRSYAIVSRMLRAMTPGVIVYSTKNCIDCDMVKQWLTAKGVAFEVRDVMTSRAYQEEVERFGFMGVPVTVVGGKAVKGFQPDELEKLLSRS
;
A
#
# COMPACT_ATOMS: atom_id res chain seq x y z
N MET A 1 -10.29 5.83 7.56
CA MET A 1 -9.29 4.77 7.41
C MET A 1 -7.89 5.35 7.56
N ARG A 2 -6.96 4.66 8.22
CA ARG A 2 -5.56 5.05 8.43
C ARG A 2 -4.61 3.95 7.93
N ILE A 3 -3.70 4.28 7.02
CA ILE A 3 -2.80 3.32 6.38
C ILE A 3 -1.39 3.46 6.95
N GLY A 4 -0.81 2.35 7.38
CA GLY A 4 0.61 2.26 7.71
C GLY A 4 1.43 2.01 6.44
N ILE A 5 2.44 2.83 6.18
CA ILE A 5 3.41 2.61 5.10
C ILE A 5 4.79 2.41 5.72
N ILE A 6 5.41 1.29 5.39
CA ILE A 6 6.74 0.91 5.89
C ILE A 6 7.70 0.88 4.70
N GLY A 7 8.91 1.41 4.88
CA GLY A 7 10.08 1.11 4.05
C GLY A 7 11.26 0.72 4.96
N ALA A 8 12.25 -0.02 4.47
CA ALA A 8 13.41 -0.42 5.26
C ALA A 8 14.52 0.64 5.25
N MET A 9 14.66 1.39 4.15
CA MET A 9 15.74 2.37 3.94
C MET A 9 15.20 3.79 3.66
N ASP A 10 16.06 4.80 3.83
CA ASP A 10 15.70 6.20 3.58
C ASP A 10 15.26 6.42 2.13
N GLU A 11 15.95 5.78 1.17
CA GLU A 11 15.65 5.83 -0.25
C GLU A 11 14.26 5.27 -0.60
N GLU A 12 13.71 4.40 0.23
CA GLU A 12 12.40 3.79 0.01
C GLU A 12 11.26 4.64 0.56
N ILE A 13 11.54 5.57 1.48
CA ILE A 13 10.53 6.43 2.11
C ILE A 13 10.63 7.90 1.70
N ALA A 14 11.74 8.34 1.10
CA ALA A 14 12.00 9.74 0.78
C ALA A 14 10.86 10.41 -0.03
N LEU A 15 10.44 9.77 -1.13
CA LEU A 15 9.36 10.29 -1.99
C LEU A 15 8.01 10.36 -1.28
N TYR A 16 7.76 9.45 -0.35
CA TYR A 16 6.54 9.45 0.45
C TYR A 16 6.55 10.65 1.41
N LEU A 17 7.67 10.86 2.11
CA LEU A 17 7.81 11.96 3.04
C LEU A 17 7.68 13.33 2.34
N GLU A 18 8.22 13.46 1.12
CA GLU A 18 8.07 14.65 0.28
C GLU A 18 6.61 14.91 -0.16
N ALA A 19 5.85 13.83 -0.43
CA ALA A 19 4.48 13.91 -0.91
C ALA A 19 3.44 14.11 0.19
N MET A 20 3.79 13.78 1.44
CA MET A 20 2.89 13.92 2.58
C MET A 20 2.64 15.39 2.96
N THR A 21 1.41 15.69 3.35
CA THR A 21 1.00 16.99 3.89
C THR A 21 0.62 16.88 5.37
N GLY A 22 0.72 18.00 6.09
CA GLY A 22 0.36 18.04 7.52
C GLY A 22 1.24 17.18 8.42
N THR A 23 2.47 16.88 8.00
CA THR A 23 3.33 15.89 8.63
C THR A 23 3.72 16.25 10.07
N VAL A 24 3.47 15.33 11.00
CA VAL A 24 3.92 15.38 12.40
C VAL A 24 4.72 14.12 12.70
N SER A 25 5.90 14.28 13.27
CA SER A 25 6.82 13.17 13.56
C SER A 25 6.83 12.83 15.05
N THR A 26 6.73 11.55 15.38
CA THR A 26 6.89 11.03 16.75
C THR A 26 7.92 9.90 16.76
N GLU A 27 8.80 9.88 17.75
CA GLU A 27 9.75 8.78 17.94
C GLU A 27 9.24 7.78 18.98
N LYS A 28 9.28 6.48 18.66
CA LYS A 28 8.97 5.37 19.56
C LYS A 28 9.94 4.22 19.30
N ALA A 29 10.53 3.67 20.37
CA ALA A 29 11.51 2.59 20.28
C ALA A 29 12.68 2.88 19.30
N GLY A 30 13.11 4.14 19.21
CA GLY A 30 14.18 4.57 18.30
C GLY A 30 13.77 4.67 16.82
N ILE A 31 12.48 4.50 16.51
CA ILE A 31 11.91 4.58 15.16
C ILE A 31 11.08 5.86 15.06
N VAL A 32 11.28 6.62 13.99
CA VAL A 32 10.50 7.82 13.69
C VAL A 32 9.28 7.43 12.85
N TYR A 33 8.10 7.85 13.31
CA TYR A 33 6.82 7.68 12.62
C TYR A 33 6.32 9.06 12.21
N HIS A 34 6.01 9.20 10.94
CA HIS A 34 5.48 10.41 10.34
C HIS A 34 3.98 10.22 10.11
N GLU A 35 3.14 10.91 10.88
CA GLU A 35 1.70 10.98 10.65
C GLU A 35 1.39 12.14 9.71
N GLY A 36 0.51 11.94 8.73
CA GLY A 36 0.07 12.99 7.83
C GLY A 36 -1.01 12.51 6.86
N GLU A 37 -1.17 13.23 5.76
CA GLU A 37 -2.07 12.87 4.66
C GLU A 37 -1.30 12.68 3.36
N MET A 38 -1.71 11.71 2.55
CA MET A 38 -1.20 11.50 1.19
C MET A 38 -2.35 11.01 0.30
N GLU A 39 -2.56 11.65 -0.85
CA GLU A 39 -3.64 11.32 -1.80
C GLU A 39 -5.05 11.32 -1.16
N GLY A 40 -5.27 12.18 -0.14
CA GLY A 40 -6.52 12.26 0.61
C GLY A 40 -6.73 11.12 1.64
N THR A 41 -5.70 10.30 1.88
CA THR A 41 -5.72 9.21 2.87
C THR A 41 -4.84 9.57 4.08
N SER A 42 -5.31 9.28 5.30
CA SER A 42 -4.48 9.38 6.51
C SER A 42 -3.40 8.30 6.50
N VAL A 43 -2.14 8.71 6.56
CA VAL A 43 -0.96 7.84 6.45
C VAL A 43 -0.08 7.96 7.68
N VAL A 44 0.49 6.84 8.11
CA VAL A 44 1.61 6.79 9.04
C VAL A 44 2.79 6.12 8.35
N LEU A 45 3.78 6.92 7.95
CA LEU A 45 4.98 6.50 7.24
C LEU A 45 6.12 6.26 8.24
N CYS A 46 6.84 5.16 8.11
CA CYS A 46 8.01 4.90 8.95
C CYS A 46 9.10 4.13 8.19
N LYS A 47 10.35 4.39 8.57
CA LYS A 47 11.50 3.57 8.18
C LYS A 47 11.74 2.52 9.24
N SER A 48 11.59 1.24 8.92
CA SER A 48 11.85 0.17 9.88
C SER A 48 13.34 0.00 10.18
N GLY A 49 14.20 0.22 9.19
CA GLY A 49 15.53 -0.35 9.18
C GLY A 49 15.53 -1.78 8.65
N VAL A 50 16.72 -2.29 8.35
CA VAL A 50 16.93 -3.59 7.68
C VAL A 50 16.79 -4.75 8.67
N GLY A 51 16.20 -5.85 8.20
CA GLY A 51 16.09 -7.12 8.90
C GLY A 51 14.80 -7.34 9.68
N LYS A 52 14.52 -8.61 9.96
CA LYS A 52 13.23 -9.08 10.49
C LYS A 52 12.86 -8.49 11.85
N VAL A 53 13.83 -8.33 12.76
CA VAL A 53 13.57 -7.81 14.12
C VAL A 53 13.13 -6.36 14.07
N ASN A 54 13.83 -5.53 13.29
CA ASN A 54 13.50 -4.13 13.10
C ASN A 54 12.09 -3.99 12.51
N ALA A 55 11.83 -4.69 11.41
CA ALA A 55 10.53 -4.71 10.76
C ALA A 55 9.38 -5.15 11.69
N ALA A 56 9.61 -6.17 12.52
CA ALA A 56 8.61 -6.66 13.47
C ALA A 56 8.29 -5.62 14.57
N VAL A 57 9.32 -5.02 15.18
CA VAL A 57 9.14 -3.97 16.21
C VAL A 57 8.43 -2.76 15.62
N THR A 58 8.84 -2.31 14.44
CA THR A 58 8.19 -1.19 13.73
C THR A 58 6.72 -1.48 13.47
N THR A 59 6.40 -2.65 12.94
CA THR A 59 5.02 -3.02 12.60
C THR A 59 4.15 -3.11 13.84
N GLN A 60 4.64 -3.71 14.93
CA GLN A 60 3.86 -3.81 16.17
C GLN A 60 3.57 -2.43 16.76
N MET A 61 4.56 -1.53 16.78
CA MET A 61 4.37 -0.15 17.23
C MET A 61 3.43 0.64 16.33
N LEU A 62 3.53 0.44 15.01
CA LEU A 62 2.63 1.04 14.03
C LEU A 62 1.16 0.67 14.31
N ILE A 63 0.90 -0.61 14.58
CA ILE A 63 -0.43 -1.12 14.92
C ILE A 63 -0.89 -0.60 16.28
N ASP A 64 -0.06 -0.74 17.33
CA ASP A 64 -0.50 -0.44 18.70
C ASP A 64 -0.60 1.04 19.02
N GLN A 65 0.35 1.85 18.55
CA GLN A 65 0.42 3.27 18.91
C GLN A 65 -0.39 4.13 17.95
N PHE A 66 -0.42 3.77 16.67
CA PHE A 66 -1.02 4.61 15.63
C PHE A 66 -2.35 4.08 15.11
N LYS A 67 -2.73 2.85 15.51
CA LYS A 67 -4.02 2.22 15.19
C LYS A 67 -4.28 2.20 13.69
N VAL A 68 -3.27 1.80 12.91
CA VAL A 68 -3.43 1.65 11.46
C VAL A 68 -4.40 0.52 11.15
N ASP A 69 -5.27 0.74 10.17
CA ASP A 69 -6.27 -0.22 9.73
C ASP A 69 -5.70 -1.25 8.75
N ARG A 70 -4.64 -0.88 8.04
CA ARG A 70 -3.97 -1.69 7.01
C ARG A 70 -2.49 -1.32 6.91
N VAL A 71 -1.66 -2.25 6.46
CA VAL A 71 -0.22 -2.03 6.26
C VAL A 71 0.18 -2.27 4.80
N ILE A 72 0.89 -1.31 4.21
CA ILE A 72 1.56 -1.46 2.92
C ILE A 72 3.06 -1.40 3.18
N PHE A 73 3.76 -2.48 2.86
CA PHE A 73 5.22 -2.45 2.91
C PHE A 73 5.76 -2.27 1.50
N THR A 74 6.37 -1.12 1.24
CA THR A 74 7.02 -0.78 -0.03
C THR A 74 8.54 -0.96 0.08
N GLY A 75 9.21 -1.15 -1.04
CA GLY A 75 10.67 -1.23 -1.07
C GLY A 75 11.22 -1.95 -2.29
N VAL A 76 12.48 -2.34 -2.20
CA VAL A 76 13.21 -3.06 -3.25
C VAL A 76 13.43 -4.53 -2.89
N ALA A 77 13.64 -5.38 -3.90
CA ALA A 77 13.97 -6.79 -3.69
C ALA A 77 14.85 -7.34 -4.82
N GLY A 78 15.48 -8.48 -4.56
CA GLY A 78 16.19 -9.25 -5.59
C GLY A 78 15.25 -10.20 -6.32
N ALA A 79 15.29 -10.21 -7.65
CA ALA A 79 14.46 -11.10 -8.46
C ALA A 79 14.92 -12.56 -8.33
N VAL A 80 13.97 -13.48 -8.13
CA VAL A 80 14.20 -14.93 -8.04
C VAL A 80 13.60 -15.66 -9.25
N HIS A 81 12.43 -15.21 -9.71
CA HIS A 81 11.81 -15.74 -10.91
C HIS A 81 12.56 -15.28 -12.18
N PRO A 82 12.88 -16.17 -13.15
CA PRO A 82 13.71 -15.84 -14.30
C PRO A 82 13.10 -14.77 -15.22
N ASP A 83 11.77 -14.67 -15.26
CA ASP A 83 11.06 -13.71 -16.12
C ASP A 83 11.06 -12.28 -15.57
N LEU A 84 11.44 -12.07 -14.30
CA LEU A 84 11.44 -10.74 -13.68
C LEU A 84 12.73 -9.99 -13.99
N ASN A 85 12.62 -8.75 -14.44
CA ASN A 85 13.71 -7.83 -14.76
C ASN A 85 13.83 -6.69 -13.74
N ILE A 86 14.94 -5.95 -13.81
CA ILE A 86 15.18 -4.81 -12.94
C ILE A 86 14.08 -3.76 -13.19
N GLY A 87 13.50 -3.31 -12.09
CA GLY A 87 12.41 -2.36 -12.04
C GLY A 87 11.03 -2.95 -12.30
N ASP A 88 10.90 -4.27 -12.56
CA ASP A 88 9.62 -4.96 -12.48
C ASP A 88 9.10 -4.95 -11.03
N ILE A 89 7.82 -5.21 -10.87
CA ILE A 89 7.14 -5.19 -9.59
C ILE A 89 6.62 -6.59 -9.23
N VAL A 90 6.80 -6.97 -7.98
CA VAL A 90 6.13 -8.12 -7.37
C VAL A 90 5.20 -7.61 -6.27
N VAL A 91 3.92 -7.97 -6.38
CA VAL A 91 2.92 -7.82 -5.34
C VAL A 91 2.76 -9.16 -4.63
N SER A 92 2.87 -9.19 -3.31
CA SER A 92 2.80 -10.45 -2.56
C SER A 92 1.45 -11.15 -2.75
N THR A 93 1.47 -12.42 -3.17
CA THR A 93 0.36 -13.34 -2.87
C THR A 93 0.42 -13.77 -1.41
N ASP A 94 1.62 -14.12 -0.97
CA ASP A 94 1.95 -14.54 0.37
C ASP A 94 3.44 -14.32 0.66
N CYS A 95 3.80 -14.39 1.95
CA CYS A 95 5.16 -14.21 2.42
C CYS A 95 5.63 -15.38 3.28
N VAL A 96 6.90 -15.76 3.16
CA VAL A 96 7.53 -16.86 3.91
C VAL A 96 8.93 -16.46 4.38
N GLN A 97 9.29 -16.81 5.62
CA GLN A 97 10.66 -16.66 6.09
C GLN A 97 11.52 -17.84 5.59
N HIS A 98 12.35 -17.61 4.58
CA HIS A 98 13.08 -18.69 3.89
C HIS A 98 14.30 -19.19 4.66
N ASP A 99 14.72 -18.47 5.69
CA ASP A 99 15.93 -18.71 6.50
C ASP A 99 15.62 -19.45 7.82
N ILE A 100 14.36 -19.81 8.05
CA ILE A 100 13.98 -20.74 9.11
C ILE A 100 14.29 -22.16 8.64
N ASP A 101 15.32 -22.76 9.23
CA ASP A 101 15.72 -24.15 8.97
C ASP A 101 15.69 -24.97 10.25
N VAL A 102 14.65 -25.79 10.38
CA VAL A 102 14.48 -26.76 11.46
C VAL A 102 14.29 -28.16 10.89
N THR A 103 14.82 -28.39 9.68
CA THR A 103 14.69 -29.65 8.94
C THR A 103 15.32 -30.84 9.65
N ALA A 104 16.36 -30.60 10.47
CA ALA A 104 16.97 -31.61 11.33
C ALA A 104 16.00 -32.24 12.35
N LEU A 105 14.89 -31.55 12.67
CA LEU A 105 13.81 -32.06 13.53
C LEU A 105 12.57 -32.51 12.74
N GLY A 106 12.64 -32.55 11.40
CA GLY A 106 11.58 -33.05 10.52
C GLY A 106 10.58 -32.00 10.02
N PHE A 107 10.82 -30.71 10.27
CA PHE A 107 10.00 -29.63 9.71
C PHE A 107 10.37 -29.32 8.25
N ALA A 108 9.43 -28.77 7.49
CA ALA A 108 9.70 -28.32 6.12
C ALA A 108 10.59 -27.07 6.12
N PRO A 109 11.35 -26.79 5.03
CA PRO A 109 12.06 -25.52 4.88
C PRO A 109 11.13 -24.31 5.04
N GLY A 110 11.57 -23.31 5.80
CA GLY A 110 10.79 -22.09 6.10
C GLY A 110 9.61 -22.30 7.07
N GLN A 111 9.38 -23.53 7.55
CA GLN A 111 8.34 -23.81 8.54
C GLN A 111 8.80 -23.39 9.93
N ILE A 112 8.02 -22.50 10.54
CA ILE A 112 8.21 -22.10 11.94
C ILE A 112 7.64 -23.21 12.85
N PRO A 113 8.44 -23.83 13.73
CA PRO A 113 7.95 -24.88 14.61
C PRO A 113 6.87 -24.40 15.57
N TYR A 114 5.95 -25.30 15.91
CA TYR A 114 4.93 -25.11 16.96
C TYR A 114 3.90 -23.99 16.70
N ILE A 115 3.75 -23.54 15.44
CA ILE A 115 2.66 -22.67 15.01
C ILE A 115 1.91 -23.30 13.83
N GLU A 116 0.62 -23.02 13.71
CA GLU A 116 -0.24 -23.64 12.68
C GLU A 116 0.00 -23.04 11.28
N GLN A 117 0.33 -21.76 11.20
CA GLN A 117 0.53 -21.02 9.95
C GLN A 117 1.91 -20.36 9.95
N TRP A 118 2.65 -20.51 8.85
CA TRP A 118 3.94 -19.84 8.60
C TRP A 118 4.05 -19.25 7.19
N VAL A 119 2.96 -19.38 6.42
CA VAL A 119 2.78 -18.78 5.10
C VAL A 119 1.71 -17.69 5.25
N TRP A 120 2.13 -16.44 5.15
CA TRP A 120 1.30 -15.29 5.48
C TRP A 120 0.62 -14.76 4.23
N GLN A 121 -0.69 -14.97 4.11
CA GLN A 121 -1.46 -14.54 2.94
C GLN A 121 -1.68 -13.02 2.95
N ALA A 122 -1.38 -12.35 1.85
CA ALA A 122 -1.68 -10.93 1.69
C ALA A 122 -3.20 -10.71 1.49
N ASP A 123 -3.68 -9.54 1.88
CA ASP A 123 -5.09 -9.17 1.73
C ASP A 123 -5.49 -9.12 0.24
N PRO A 124 -6.52 -9.87 -0.18
CA PRO A 124 -6.92 -9.92 -1.59
C PRO A 124 -7.28 -8.55 -2.17
N ALA A 125 -7.96 -7.70 -1.41
CA ALA A 125 -8.39 -6.38 -1.89
C ALA A 125 -7.20 -5.43 -2.06
N LEU A 126 -6.25 -5.41 -1.10
CA LEU A 126 -5.00 -4.65 -1.25
C LEU A 126 -4.17 -5.15 -2.43
N ARG A 127 -4.11 -6.47 -2.64
CA ARG A 127 -3.39 -7.07 -3.76
C ARG A 127 -4.01 -6.67 -5.10
N GLU A 128 -5.33 -6.75 -5.24
CA GLU A 128 -6.03 -6.32 -6.45
C GLU A 128 -5.83 -4.83 -6.75
N LEU A 129 -5.86 -3.98 -5.72
CA LEU A 129 -5.57 -2.55 -5.85
C LEU A 129 -4.14 -2.30 -6.33
N ALA A 130 -3.15 -3.00 -5.78
CA ALA A 130 -1.76 -2.88 -6.19
C ALA A 130 -1.54 -3.32 -7.65
N ILE A 131 -2.15 -4.44 -8.06
CA ILE A 131 -2.09 -4.93 -9.45
C ILE A 131 -2.75 -3.92 -10.40
N ALA A 132 -3.92 -3.38 -10.03
CA ALA A 132 -4.61 -2.39 -10.84
C ALA A 132 -3.79 -1.10 -10.98
N ALA A 133 -3.22 -0.58 -9.87
CA ALA A 133 -2.37 0.59 -9.84
C ALA A 133 -1.09 0.45 -10.71
N GLY A 134 -0.61 -0.79 -10.86
CA GLY A 134 0.54 -1.13 -11.68
C GLY A 134 0.28 -1.15 -13.19
N LYS A 135 -0.97 -1.32 -13.64
CA LYS A 135 -1.30 -1.38 -15.09
C LYS A 135 -1.00 -0.08 -15.84
N ASP A 136 -1.09 1.05 -15.15
CA ASP A 136 -0.86 2.37 -15.73
C ASP A 136 0.60 2.83 -15.57
N LEU A 137 1.52 1.95 -15.19
CA LEU A 137 2.95 2.27 -15.17
C LEU A 137 3.48 2.44 -16.60
N GLU A 138 4.74 2.87 -16.71
CA GLU A 138 5.45 3.01 -17.99
C GLU A 138 5.39 1.71 -18.81
N ASP A 139 5.33 1.85 -20.14
CA ASP A 139 5.35 0.72 -21.06
C ASP A 139 6.57 -0.19 -20.78
N GLY A 140 6.32 -1.49 -20.68
CA GLY A 140 7.37 -2.51 -20.49
C GLY A 140 7.70 -2.86 -19.04
N VAL A 141 7.04 -2.25 -18.04
CA VAL A 141 7.16 -2.68 -16.64
C VAL A 141 6.20 -3.83 -16.37
N GLN A 142 6.72 -4.98 -15.93
CA GLN A 142 5.89 -6.10 -15.53
C GLN A 142 5.43 -5.95 -14.08
N VAL A 143 4.15 -6.23 -13.82
CA VAL A 143 3.58 -6.32 -12.47
C VAL A 143 3.14 -7.76 -12.26
N ALA A 144 3.94 -8.51 -11.50
CA ALA A 144 3.66 -9.89 -11.15
C ALA A 144 3.00 -9.98 -9.76
N SER A 145 2.24 -11.04 -9.56
CA SER A 145 1.75 -11.44 -8.24
C SER A 145 2.38 -12.77 -7.86
N GLY A 146 3.03 -12.85 -6.71
CA GLY A 146 3.71 -14.08 -6.31
C GLY A 146 4.25 -14.07 -4.90
N ARG A 147 4.85 -15.21 -4.51
CA ARG A 147 5.45 -15.38 -3.19
C ARG A 147 6.69 -14.51 -3.03
N ILE A 148 6.73 -13.77 -1.92
CA ILE A 148 7.89 -12.98 -1.49
C ILE A 148 8.56 -13.70 -0.32
N LEU A 149 9.86 -13.92 -0.42
CA LEU A 149 10.65 -14.55 0.64
C LEU A 149 11.41 -13.51 1.45
N SER A 150 11.53 -13.75 2.75
CA SER A 150 12.37 -12.93 3.64
C SER A 150 13.38 -13.75 4.40
N GLY A 151 14.57 -13.21 4.61
CA GLY A 151 15.54 -13.76 5.54
C GLY A 151 16.60 -12.71 5.87
N ASP A 152 17.27 -12.84 7.01
CA ASP A 152 18.33 -11.91 7.42
C ASP A 152 19.65 -12.21 6.66
N GLN A 153 19.56 -12.30 5.32
CA GLN A 153 20.62 -12.65 4.40
C GLN A 153 20.47 -11.84 3.12
N PHE A 154 21.53 -11.11 2.72
CA PHE A 154 21.58 -10.53 1.38
C PHE A 154 21.91 -11.63 0.36
N VAL A 155 20.93 -12.03 -0.44
CA VAL A 155 21.08 -13.13 -1.41
C VAL A 155 21.80 -12.61 -2.67
N ALA A 156 23.00 -13.15 -2.91
CA ALA A 156 23.85 -12.78 -4.06
C ALA A 156 24.46 -14.01 -4.76
N SER A 157 23.79 -15.18 -4.68
CA SER A 157 24.28 -16.45 -5.23
C SER A 157 23.27 -17.09 -6.16
N ARG A 158 23.69 -17.39 -7.40
CA ARG A 158 22.91 -18.15 -8.38
C ARG A 158 22.37 -19.47 -7.84
N GLU A 159 23.18 -20.19 -7.07
CA GLU A 159 22.78 -21.46 -6.47
C GLU A 159 21.68 -21.25 -5.43
N LYS A 160 21.83 -20.21 -4.60
CA LYS A 160 20.81 -19.87 -3.60
C LYS A 160 19.51 -19.40 -4.26
N VAL A 161 19.58 -18.55 -5.28
CA VAL A 161 18.41 -18.12 -6.06
C VAL A 161 17.68 -19.31 -6.68
N LYS A 162 18.42 -20.22 -7.32
CA LYS A 162 17.86 -21.45 -7.88
C LYS A 162 17.15 -22.28 -6.80
N TRP A 163 17.80 -22.47 -5.65
CA TRP A 163 17.22 -23.20 -4.53
C TRP A 163 15.96 -22.52 -3.98
N LEU A 164 15.96 -21.20 -3.79
CA LEU A 164 14.80 -20.44 -3.32
C LEU A 164 13.60 -20.60 -4.28
N ARG A 165 13.86 -20.53 -5.58
CA ARG A 165 12.84 -20.77 -6.61
C ARG A 165 12.30 -22.19 -6.56
N GLU A 166 13.17 -23.19 -6.55
CA GLU A 166 12.76 -24.61 -6.62
C GLU A 166 12.09 -25.10 -5.33
N GLN A 167 12.51 -24.60 -4.16
CA GLN A 167 11.94 -25.01 -2.88
C GLN A 167 10.64 -24.28 -2.52
N PHE A 168 10.53 -23.00 -2.88
CA PHE A 168 9.42 -22.17 -2.42
C PHE A 168 8.51 -21.65 -3.54
N ASP A 169 8.84 -21.84 -4.82
CA ASP A 169 8.15 -21.19 -5.95
C ASP A 169 8.16 -19.65 -5.83
N ALA A 170 9.30 -19.12 -5.41
CA ALA A 170 9.44 -17.71 -5.06
C ALA A 170 9.59 -16.80 -6.28
N HIS A 171 8.99 -15.62 -6.19
CA HIS A 171 9.14 -14.56 -7.18
C HIS A 171 10.31 -13.64 -6.88
N CYS A 172 10.44 -13.20 -5.64
CA CYS A 172 11.56 -12.37 -5.19
C CYS A 172 11.94 -12.67 -3.75
N THR A 173 13.10 -12.16 -3.33
CA THR A 173 13.59 -12.27 -1.97
C THR A 173 14.08 -10.91 -1.46
N GLU A 174 13.80 -10.64 -0.19
CA GLU A 174 14.19 -9.43 0.56
C GLU A 174 14.40 -9.80 2.04
N MET A 175 14.40 -8.84 2.98
CA MET A 175 14.88 -9.10 4.35
C MET A 175 13.83 -8.83 5.45
N GLU A 176 12.61 -8.38 5.13
CA GLU A 176 11.68 -7.86 6.14
C GLU A 176 10.21 -8.28 5.95
N GLY A 177 9.75 -8.46 4.72
CA GLY A 177 8.34 -8.53 4.33
C GLY A 177 7.53 -9.61 5.06
N ALA A 178 8.09 -10.81 5.24
CA ALA A 178 7.47 -11.91 5.97
C ALA A 178 7.39 -11.66 7.47
N ALA A 179 8.30 -10.86 8.05
CA ALA A 179 8.20 -10.45 9.45
C ALA A 179 7.06 -9.43 9.64
N VAL A 180 6.93 -8.46 8.73
CA VAL A 180 5.77 -7.53 8.71
C VAL A 180 4.47 -8.29 8.53
N ALA A 181 4.43 -9.20 7.55
CA ALA A 181 3.27 -10.05 7.27
C ALA A 181 2.85 -10.89 8.48
N GLN A 182 3.83 -11.49 9.18
CA GLN A 182 3.58 -12.26 10.39
C GLN A 182 2.97 -11.39 11.49
N VAL A 183 3.55 -10.21 11.77
CA VAL A 183 3.02 -9.30 12.79
C VAL A 183 1.62 -8.82 12.43
N CYS A 184 1.38 -8.48 11.17
CA CYS A 184 0.06 -8.10 10.67
C CYS A 184 -0.96 -9.24 10.88
N ALA A 185 -0.61 -10.48 10.51
CA ALA A 185 -1.47 -11.65 10.69
C ALA A 185 -1.78 -11.92 12.17
N MET A 186 -0.77 -11.83 13.06
CA MET A 186 -0.94 -11.99 14.51
C MET A 186 -1.90 -10.95 15.12
N ASN A 187 -1.96 -9.75 14.54
CA ASN A 187 -2.81 -8.65 15.00
C ASN A 187 -4.14 -8.54 14.20
N GLY A 188 -4.38 -9.40 13.21
CA GLY A 188 -5.56 -9.33 12.36
C GLY A 188 -5.64 -8.07 11.48
N VAL A 189 -4.50 -7.45 11.16
CA VAL A 189 -4.41 -6.25 10.32
C VAL A 189 -4.11 -6.67 8.87
N PRO A 190 -4.96 -6.31 7.89
CA PRO A 190 -4.70 -6.58 6.48
C PRO A 190 -3.39 -5.96 5.99
N PHE A 191 -2.63 -6.69 5.18
CA PHE A 191 -1.37 -6.20 4.63
C PHE A 191 -1.18 -6.56 3.15
N VAL A 192 -0.28 -5.82 2.49
CA VAL A 192 0.33 -6.22 1.23
C VAL A 192 1.78 -5.76 1.18
N ILE A 193 2.64 -6.57 0.58
CA ILE A 193 4.05 -6.25 0.33
C ILE A 193 4.20 -5.96 -1.16
N VAL A 194 4.75 -4.79 -1.49
CA VAL A 194 5.02 -4.34 -2.85
C VAL A 194 6.53 -4.14 -2.98
N ARG A 195 7.15 -4.85 -3.90
CA ARG A 195 8.60 -4.80 -4.13
C ARG A 195 8.89 -4.50 -5.59
N SER A 196 9.78 -3.54 -5.83
CA SER A 196 10.36 -3.34 -7.15
C SER A 196 11.75 -3.98 -7.22
N MET A 197 12.07 -4.65 -8.32
CA MET A 197 13.31 -5.41 -8.43
C MET A 197 14.50 -4.45 -8.59
N SER A 198 15.43 -4.44 -7.64
CA SER A 198 16.69 -3.68 -7.75
C SER A 198 17.76 -4.45 -8.52
N ASP A 199 17.68 -5.78 -8.52
CA ASP A 199 18.71 -6.67 -9.06
C ASP A 199 18.14 -8.09 -9.29
N LYS A 200 18.99 -9.01 -9.74
CA LYS A 200 18.64 -10.41 -10.05
C LYS A 200 19.00 -11.42 -8.94
N ALA A 201 19.44 -10.95 -7.76
CA ALA A 201 19.92 -11.73 -6.62
C ALA A 201 21.07 -12.74 -6.91
N ASP A 202 21.62 -12.70 -8.13
CA ASP A 202 22.51 -13.74 -8.67
C ASP A 202 24.00 -13.36 -8.55
N GLY A 203 24.29 -12.23 -7.91
CA GLY A 203 25.63 -11.66 -7.79
C GLY A 203 25.98 -10.62 -8.87
N SER A 204 25.11 -10.34 -9.84
CA SER A 204 25.37 -9.31 -10.86
C SER A 204 25.13 -7.87 -10.40
N ALA A 205 24.70 -7.66 -9.14
CA ALA A 205 24.24 -6.36 -8.63
C ALA A 205 25.34 -5.29 -8.47
N HIS A 206 26.62 -5.69 -8.55
CA HIS A 206 27.76 -4.87 -8.12
C HIS A 206 27.99 -3.56 -8.89
N VAL A 207 27.41 -3.38 -10.08
CA VAL A 207 27.74 -2.21 -10.90
C VAL A 207 26.80 -1.02 -10.66
N ASN A 208 25.52 -1.24 -10.31
CA ASN A 208 24.49 -0.18 -10.37
C ASN A 208 23.43 -0.23 -9.24
N PHE A 209 23.67 -0.92 -8.11
CA PHE A 209 22.66 -1.08 -7.05
C PHE A 209 22.00 0.25 -6.63
N ALA A 210 22.77 1.31 -6.39
CA ALA A 210 22.22 2.61 -5.99
C ALA A 210 21.29 3.23 -7.06
N GLU A 211 21.65 3.13 -8.34
CA GLU A 211 20.83 3.63 -9.44
C GLU A 211 19.53 2.83 -9.56
N PHE A 212 19.62 1.51 -9.48
CA PHE A 212 18.46 0.64 -9.57
C PHE A 212 17.56 0.74 -8.35
N THR A 213 18.11 0.96 -7.16
CA THR A 213 17.33 1.26 -5.95
C THR A 213 16.53 2.54 -6.14
N GLN A 214 17.10 3.62 -6.70
CA GLN A 214 16.33 4.84 -6.97
C GLN A 214 15.20 4.62 -7.98
N LEU A 215 15.46 3.87 -9.06
CA LEU A 215 14.42 3.51 -10.04
C LEU A 215 13.30 2.69 -9.37
N ALA A 216 13.69 1.67 -8.61
CA ALA A 216 12.80 0.76 -7.93
C ALA A 216 11.94 1.48 -6.86
N SER A 217 12.54 2.39 -6.07
CA SER A 217 11.83 3.25 -5.12
C SER A 217 10.83 4.18 -5.81
N ARG A 218 11.18 4.79 -6.96
CA ARG A 218 10.24 5.62 -7.73
C ARG A 218 9.02 4.84 -8.20
N ARG A 219 9.22 3.62 -8.68
CA ARG A 219 8.13 2.75 -9.18
C ARG A 219 7.25 2.23 -8.04
N SER A 220 7.86 1.83 -6.93
CA SER A 220 7.11 1.38 -5.76
C SER A 220 6.27 2.53 -5.17
N TYR A 221 6.85 3.74 -5.07
CA TYR A 221 6.11 4.97 -4.73
C TYR A 221 4.92 5.23 -5.65
N ALA A 222 5.12 5.16 -6.98
CA ALA A 222 4.06 5.41 -7.95
C ALA A 222 2.88 4.44 -7.77
N ILE A 223 3.14 3.15 -7.51
CA ILE A 223 2.08 2.17 -7.24
C ILE A 223 1.34 2.50 -5.96
N VAL A 224 2.05 2.73 -4.86
CA VAL A 224 1.39 2.96 -3.56
C VAL A 224 0.60 4.27 -3.57
N SER A 225 1.12 5.35 -4.16
CA SER A 225 0.36 6.60 -4.37
C SER A 225 -0.95 6.35 -5.14
N ARG A 226 -0.90 5.58 -6.24
CA ARG A 226 -2.11 5.23 -7.00
C ARG A 226 -3.07 4.33 -6.23
N MET A 227 -2.55 3.39 -5.43
CA MET A 227 -3.38 2.58 -4.53
C MET A 227 -4.14 3.47 -3.55
N LEU A 228 -3.45 4.41 -2.89
CA LEU A 228 -4.11 5.34 -1.96
C LEU A 228 -5.16 6.19 -2.68
N ARG A 229 -4.84 6.74 -3.85
CA ARG A 229 -5.81 7.50 -4.64
C ARG A 229 -7.05 6.68 -5.00
N ALA A 230 -6.89 5.40 -5.31
CA ALA A 230 -8.00 4.49 -5.61
C ALA A 230 -8.78 4.06 -4.36
N MET A 231 -8.16 4.08 -3.18
CA MET A 231 -8.81 3.87 -1.89
C MET A 231 -9.59 5.12 -1.46
N THR A 232 -9.12 6.32 -1.80
CA THR A 232 -9.83 7.56 -1.52
C THR A 232 -11.11 7.60 -2.38
N PRO A 233 -12.29 7.65 -1.76
CA PRO A 233 -13.53 7.65 -2.52
C PRO A 233 -13.69 8.96 -3.26
N GLY A 234 -13.99 8.88 -4.55
CA GLY A 234 -14.40 10.06 -5.31
C GLY A 234 -15.60 10.74 -4.64
N VAL A 235 -15.48 12.04 -4.39
CA VAL A 235 -16.58 12.87 -3.93
C VAL A 235 -17.18 13.58 -5.13
N ILE A 236 -18.47 13.37 -5.38
CA ILE A 236 -19.21 14.03 -6.46
C ILE A 236 -20.26 14.91 -5.82
N VAL A 237 -20.28 16.20 -6.15
CA VAL A 237 -21.34 17.13 -5.78
C VAL A 237 -22.19 17.41 -7.01
N TYR A 238 -23.39 16.82 -7.04
CA TYR A 238 -24.42 17.17 -8.01
C TYR A 238 -25.03 18.50 -7.61
N SER A 239 -25.02 19.47 -8.51
CA SER A 239 -25.42 20.85 -8.25
C SER A 239 -26.18 21.46 -9.42
N THR A 240 -26.68 22.68 -9.23
CA THR A 240 -27.17 23.55 -10.31
C THR A 240 -26.58 24.94 -10.12
N LYS A 241 -26.60 25.77 -11.18
CA LYS A 241 -26.32 27.20 -11.03
C LYS A 241 -27.27 27.86 -10.03
N ASN A 242 -26.77 28.88 -9.32
CA ASN A 242 -27.51 29.70 -8.37
C ASN A 242 -28.19 28.92 -7.22
N CYS A 243 -27.60 27.79 -6.81
CA CYS A 243 -28.08 26.96 -5.70
C CYS A 243 -27.25 27.23 -4.44
N ILE A 244 -27.84 27.94 -3.47
CA ILE A 244 -27.16 28.34 -2.22
C ILE A 244 -26.67 27.11 -1.45
N ASP A 245 -27.51 26.10 -1.26
CA ASP A 245 -27.14 24.88 -0.54
C ASP A 245 -26.01 24.12 -1.25
N CYS A 246 -25.99 24.15 -2.58
CA CYS A 246 -24.92 23.55 -3.36
C CYS A 246 -23.60 24.28 -3.12
N ASP A 247 -23.62 25.60 -3.06
CA ASP A 247 -22.45 26.41 -2.76
C ASP A 247 -21.95 26.17 -1.33
N MET A 248 -22.85 25.99 -0.37
CA MET A 248 -22.51 25.63 1.01
C MET A 248 -21.77 24.28 1.10
N VAL A 249 -22.28 23.24 0.43
CA VAL A 249 -21.61 21.93 0.35
C VAL A 249 -20.20 22.08 -0.23
N LYS A 250 -20.06 22.76 -1.37
CA LYS A 250 -18.77 22.95 -2.06
C LYS A 250 -17.78 23.69 -1.18
N GLN A 251 -18.20 24.79 -0.55
CA GLN A 251 -17.35 25.57 0.36
C GLN A 251 -16.92 24.75 1.57
N TRP A 252 -17.82 23.96 2.14
CA TRP A 252 -17.53 23.11 3.29
C TRP A 252 -16.52 22.00 2.95
N LEU A 253 -16.67 21.33 1.80
CA LEU A 253 -15.71 20.34 1.32
C LEU A 253 -14.33 20.98 1.05
N THR A 254 -14.30 22.15 0.39
CA THR A 254 -13.06 22.90 0.15
C THR A 254 -12.38 23.31 1.46
N ALA A 255 -13.14 23.78 2.46
CA ALA A 255 -12.60 24.15 3.76
C ALA A 255 -12.00 22.96 4.54
N LYS A 256 -12.48 21.74 4.25
CA LYS A 256 -11.93 20.48 4.78
C LYS A 256 -10.80 19.89 3.91
N GLY A 257 -10.41 20.56 2.82
CA GLY A 257 -9.37 20.04 1.91
C GLY A 257 -9.83 18.82 1.10
N VAL A 258 -11.13 18.54 1.04
CA VAL A 258 -11.66 17.38 0.31
C VAL A 258 -11.79 17.74 -1.17
N ALA A 259 -11.10 17.00 -2.04
CA ALA A 259 -11.26 17.13 -3.48
C ALA A 259 -12.61 16.55 -3.92
N PHE A 260 -13.33 17.26 -4.79
CA PHE A 260 -14.61 16.79 -5.34
C PHE A 260 -14.79 17.19 -6.80
N GLU A 261 -15.55 16.38 -7.52
CA GLU A 261 -16.07 16.68 -8.85
C GLU A 261 -17.41 17.42 -8.72
N VAL A 262 -17.62 18.48 -9.50
CA VAL A 262 -18.93 19.14 -9.59
C VAL A 262 -19.64 18.69 -10.86
N ARG A 263 -20.83 18.11 -10.71
CA ARG A 263 -21.71 17.73 -11.82
C ARG A 263 -22.95 18.62 -11.83
N ASP A 264 -23.06 19.50 -12.83
CA ASP A 264 -24.23 20.37 -12.98
C ASP A 264 -25.37 19.59 -13.68
N VAL A 265 -26.44 19.29 -12.95
CA VAL A 265 -27.56 18.50 -13.49
C VAL A 265 -28.35 19.26 -14.57
N MET A 266 -28.21 20.58 -14.66
CA MET A 266 -28.85 21.37 -15.72
C MET A 266 -28.11 21.26 -17.06
N THR A 267 -26.84 20.86 -17.05
CA THR A 267 -26.02 20.79 -18.27
C THR A 267 -25.98 19.41 -18.88
N SER A 268 -26.41 18.38 -18.14
CA SER A 268 -26.35 16.98 -18.58
C SER A 268 -27.50 16.16 -18.00
N ARG A 269 -28.32 15.58 -18.88
CA ARG A 269 -29.37 14.64 -18.50
C ARG A 269 -28.81 13.39 -17.81
N ALA A 270 -27.60 12.95 -18.20
CA ALA A 270 -26.96 11.79 -17.55
C ALA A 270 -26.70 12.06 -16.05
N TYR A 271 -26.30 13.28 -15.68
CA TYR A 271 -26.11 13.64 -14.28
C TYR A 271 -27.43 13.72 -13.51
N GLN A 272 -28.51 14.15 -14.16
CA GLN A 272 -29.84 14.10 -13.58
C GLN A 272 -30.30 12.65 -13.33
N GLU A 273 -30.10 11.75 -14.30
CA GLU A 273 -30.42 10.33 -14.17
C GLU A 273 -29.57 9.65 -13.08
N GLU A 274 -28.32 10.05 -12.90
CA GLU A 274 -27.48 9.57 -11.79
C GLU A 274 -28.07 9.95 -10.43
N VAL A 275 -28.52 11.20 -10.24
CA VAL A 275 -29.18 11.66 -9.01
C VAL A 275 -30.48 10.89 -8.74
N GLU A 276 -31.26 10.63 -9.79
CA GLU A 276 -32.51 9.86 -9.70
C GLU A 276 -32.26 8.40 -9.30
N ARG A 277 -31.16 7.78 -9.74
CA ARG A 277 -30.77 6.41 -9.31
C ARG A 277 -30.46 6.31 -7.82
N PHE A 278 -30.02 7.41 -7.20
CA PHE A 278 -29.87 7.48 -5.74
C PHE A 278 -31.20 7.73 -5.00
N GLY A 279 -32.32 7.83 -5.72
CA GLY A 279 -33.65 8.05 -5.15
C GLY A 279 -33.96 9.52 -4.88
N PHE A 280 -33.22 10.45 -5.48
CA PHE A 280 -33.39 11.88 -5.25
C PHE A 280 -33.88 12.59 -6.51
N MET A 281 -34.74 13.61 -6.32
CA MET A 281 -35.32 14.42 -7.41
C MET A 281 -34.77 15.85 -7.46
N GLY A 282 -33.71 16.15 -6.72
CA GLY A 282 -33.19 17.52 -6.61
C GLY A 282 -31.84 17.59 -5.91
N VAL A 283 -31.15 18.71 -6.13
CA VAL A 283 -29.79 19.00 -5.67
C VAL A 283 -29.80 19.91 -4.41
N PRO A 284 -28.68 20.02 -3.66
CA PRO A 284 -27.44 19.28 -3.82
C PRO A 284 -27.58 17.81 -3.43
N VAL A 285 -26.85 16.95 -4.14
CA VAL A 285 -26.61 15.56 -3.71
C VAL A 285 -25.11 15.35 -3.73
N THR A 286 -24.56 14.90 -2.62
CA THR A 286 -23.14 14.56 -2.50
C THR A 286 -23.00 13.06 -2.45
N VAL A 287 -22.20 12.49 -3.34
CA VAL A 287 -21.89 11.06 -3.38
C VAL A 287 -20.45 10.86 -2.94
N VAL A 288 -20.25 9.97 -1.97
CA VAL A 288 -18.92 9.54 -1.48
C VAL A 288 -18.90 8.01 -1.51
N GLY A 289 -18.01 7.42 -2.30
CA GLY A 289 -17.86 5.96 -2.36
C GLY A 289 -19.16 5.22 -2.72
N GLY A 290 -19.98 5.81 -3.60
CA GLY A 290 -21.26 5.24 -4.02
C GLY A 290 -22.42 5.41 -3.02
N LYS A 291 -22.22 6.10 -1.89
CA LYS A 291 -23.30 6.47 -0.95
C LYS A 291 -23.64 7.94 -1.12
N ALA A 292 -24.92 8.28 -1.08
CA ALA A 292 -25.41 9.62 -1.40
C ALA A 292 -26.09 10.29 -0.20
N VAL A 293 -25.82 11.57 0.01
CA VAL A 293 -26.48 12.46 0.99
C VAL A 293 -27.14 13.60 0.24
N LYS A 294 -28.39 13.89 0.56
CA LYS A 294 -29.15 14.99 -0.04
C LYS A 294 -29.11 16.23 0.86
N GLY A 295 -28.90 17.40 0.25
CA GLY A 295 -28.82 18.67 0.96
C GLY A 295 -27.46 18.93 1.59
N PHE A 296 -27.32 20.08 2.24
CA PHE A 296 -26.15 20.37 3.07
C PHE A 296 -26.33 19.77 4.48
N GLN A 297 -25.81 18.57 4.69
CA GLN A 297 -25.87 17.85 5.97
C GLN A 297 -24.46 17.52 6.49
N PRO A 298 -23.77 18.46 7.17
CA PRO A 298 -22.36 18.31 7.56
C PRO A 298 -22.06 17.03 8.34
N ASP A 299 -22.90 16.67 9.32
CA ASP A 299 -22.69 15.50 10.18
C ASP A 299 -22.78 14.17 9.40
N GLU A 300 -23.69 14.09 8.41
CA GLU A 300 -23.81 12.90 7.55
C GLU A 300 -22.66 12.82 6.54
N LEU A 301 -22.28 13.96 5.97
CA LEU A 301 -21.14 14.06 5.06
C LEU A 301 -19.83 13.67 5.76
N GLU A 302 -19.61 14.11 7.00
CA GLU A 302 -18.44 13.75 7.79
C GLU A 302 -18.40 12.26 8.15
N LYS A 303 -19.55 11.65 8.44
CA LYS A 303 -19.67 10.19 8.61
C LYS A 303 -19.36 9.43 7.33
N LEU A 304 -19.76 9.94 6.16
CA LEU A 304 -19.44 9.30 4.88
C LEU A 304 -17.95 9.41 4.57
N LEU A 305 -17.36 10.59 4.74
CA LEU A 305 -15.94 10.82 4.48
C LEU A 305 -15.02 10.05 5.44
N SER A 306 -15.45 9.78 6.67
CA SER A 306 -14.66 9.02 7.66
C SER A 306 -14.72 7.49 7.54
N ARG A 307 -15.81 6.96 6.95
CA ARG A 307 -16.08 5.51 6.80
C ARG A 307 -15.61 4.91 5.49
N SER A 308 -15.02 5.74 4.66
CA SER A 308 -14.64 5.38 3.31
C SER A 308 -13.12 5.33 3.16
#